data_AF-A0A914RPI9-F1
#
_entry.id   AF-A0A914RPI9-F1
#
_cell.length_a   1.000
_cell.length_b   1.000
_cell.length_c   1.000
_cell.angle_alpha   90.00
_cell.angle_beta   90.00
_cell.angle_gamma   90.00
#
_symmetry.space_group_name_H-M   'P 1'
#
loop_
_entity.id
_entity.type
_entity.pdbx_description
1 polymer ?
#
loop_
_entity_poly.entity_id
_entity_poly.type
_entity_poly.pdbx_seq_one_letter_code
_entity_poly.pdbx_strand_id
1 'polypeptide(L)'
;MQYLADAKVFRNRTDIALHAVFKEGVHFPINYLRNVALNATNTPFVFLADVDFLPMPGLYELIRKRLSSDLPLKGKAFVVPAFESKGYRSSVVPASKAELLVMLDSGQVQIFRQDVWIQGHASTDYDRWRATQTEYSVTWRTDYEPYVVVARNETPPYDNRFLSVVVNVVVRHHQGWC
;
A
#
# COMPACT_ATOMS: atom_id res chain seq x y z
N MET A 1 10.76 15.74 -18.45
CA MET A 1 12.07 15.58 -17.79
C MET A 1 12.63 16.88 -17.19
N GLN A 2 12.07 18.07 -17.47
CA GLN A 2 12.56 19.35 -16.90
C GLN A 2 12.27 19.52 -15.40
N TYR A 3 11.15 18.97 -14.89
CA TYR A 3 10.67 19.22 -13.53
C TYR A 3 11.45 18.49 -12.42
N LEU A 4 12.16 17.41 -12.75
CA LEU A 4 12.96 16.63 -11.79
C LEU A 4 14.34 17.24 -11.54
N ALA A 5 14.82 18.11 -12.45
CA ALA A 5 16.15 18.71 -12.36
C ALA A 5 16.22 19.87 -11.34
N ASP A 6 15.10 20.55 -11.07
CA ASP A 6 15.07 21.77 -10.24
C ASP A 6 14.80 21.52 -8.75
N ALA A 7 14.34 20.33 -8.38
CA ALA A 7 14.07 20.01 -6.99
C ALA A 7 15.37 19.58 -6.28
N LYS A 8 16.03 20.55 -5.62
CA LYS A 8 17.17 20.33 -4.69
C LYS A 8 16.98 19.14 -3.75
N VAL A 9 15.73 18.80 -3.43
CA VAL A 9 15.30 17.69 -2.57
C VAL A 9 15.73 16.31 -3.10
N PHE A 10 15.72 16.08 -4.42
CA PHE A 10 16.03 14.76 -4.98
C PHE A 10 17.52 14.56 -5.30
N ARG A 11 18.27 15.65 -5.46
CA ARG A 11 19.63 15.63 -6.00
C ARG A 11 20.64 14.82 -5.17
N ASN A 12 20.42 14.71 -3.86
CA ASN A 12 21.32 14.01 -2.93
C ASN A 12 20.68 12.75 -2.31
N ARG A 13 19.48 12.35 -2.75
CA ARG A 13 18.81 11.15 -2.22
C ARG A 13 19.36 9.92 -2.93
N THR A 14 19.91 8.99 -2.16
CA THR A 14 20.44 7.70 -2.66
C THR A 14 19.45 6.54 -2.48
N ASP A 15 18.30 6.83 -1.87
CA ASP A 15 17.21 5.93 -1.50
C ASP A 15 15.98 6.10 -2.42
N ILE A 16 16.17 6.75 -3.58
CA ILE A 16 15.15 6.89 -4.62
C ILE A 16 15.71 6.30 -5.91
N ALA A 17 15.03 5.28 -6.44
CA ALA A 17 15.33 4.71 -7.75
C ALA A 17 14.18 5.02 -8.71
N LEU A 18 14.51 5.58 -9.88
CA LEU A 18 13.56 5.81 -10.96
C LEU A 18 13.85 4.80 -12.08
N HIS A 19 12.87 3.94 -12.35
CA HIS A 19 12.95 2.97 -13.43
C HIS A 19 12.02 3.40 -14.58
N ALA A 20 12.60 3.63 -15.75
CA ALA A 20 11.86 3.84 -16.99
C ALA A 20 11.88 2.54 -17.80
N VAL A 21 10.73 2.12 -18.29
CA VAL A 21 10.59 0.91 -19.10
C VAL A 21 9.91 1.26 -20.41
N PHE A 22 10.34 0.63 -21.50
CA PHE A 22 9.66 0.78 -22.77
C PHE A 22 8.35 0.01 -22.75
N LYS A 23 7.28 0.66 -23.18
CA LYS A 23 5.97 0.03 -23.30
C LYS A 23 5.92 -0.73 -24.61
N GLU A 24 5.72 -2.04 -24.54
CA GLU A 24 5.38 -2.87 -25.69
C GLU A 24 3.86 -3.06 -25.74
N GLY A 25 3.25 -2.79 -26.91
CA GLY A 25 1.81 -2.92 -27.11
C GLY A 25 0.95 -1.78 -26.53
N VAL A 26 -0.36 -2.00 -26.47
CA VAL A 26 -1.35 -0.96 -26.12
C VAL A 26 -1.66 -0.87 -24.63
N HIS A 27 -1.43 -1.94 -23.86
CA HIS A 27 -1.79 -2.01 -22.44
C HIS A 27 -0.67 -1.52 -21.52
N PHE A 28 -1.04 -1.05 -20.32
CA PHE A 28 -0.09 -0.59 -19.33
C PHE A 28 0.50 -1.78 -18.55
N PRO A 29 1.83 -2.01 -18.56
CA PRO A 29 2.42 -3.25 -18.05
C PRO A 29 2.60 -3.21 -16.52
N ILE A 30 1.50 -3.09 -15.77
CA ILE A 30 1.51 -2.82 -14.32
C ILE A 30 2.27 -3.88 -13.51
N ASN A 31 2.05 -5.17 -13.81
CA ASN A 31 2.71 -6.26 -13.08
C ASN A 31 4.19 -6.37 -13.39
N TYR A 32 4.59 -6.08 -14.63
CA TYR A 32 5.99 -5.96 -14.99
C TYR A 32 6.67 -4.83 -14.19
N LEU A 33 6.05 -3.66 -14.12
CA LEU A 33 6.55 -2.53 -13.34
C LEU A 33 6.70 -2.87 -11.84
N ARG A 34 5.71 -3.57 -11.27
CA ARG A 34 5.78 -4.06 -9.88
C ARG A 34 6.94 -5.02 -9.67
N ASN A 35 7.17 -5.95 -10.59
CA ASN A 35 8.31 -6.87 -10.54
C ASN A 35 9.65 -6.15 -10.64
N VAL A 36 9.77 -5.14 -11.51
CA VAL A 36 10.96 -4.29 -11.61
C VAL A 36 11.23 -3.60 -10.28
N ALA A 37 10.21 -3.01 -9.64
CA ALA A 37 10.35 -2.36 -8.35
C ALA A 37 10.73 -3.34 -7.22
N LEU A 38 10.08 -4.51 -7.16
CA LEU A 38 10.39 -5.54 -6.16
C LEU A 38 11.83 -6.04 -6.28
N ASN A 39 12.30 -6.29 -7.51
CA ASN A 39 13.65 -6.81 -7.76
C ASN A 39 14.74 -5.76 -7.48
N ALA A 40 14.44 -4.48 -7.68
CA ALA A 40 15.37 -3.38 -7.38
C ALA A 40 15.45 -3.05 -5.88
N THR A 41 14.52 -3.57 -5.05
CA THR A 41 14.46 -3.24 -3.63
C THR A 41 15.43 -4.08 -2.80
N ASN A 42 16.25 -3.42 -1.98
CA ASN A 42 17.25 -4.07 -1.12
C ASN A 42 16.79 -4.24 0.34
N THR A 43 15.58 -3.79 0.70
CA THR A 43 15.05 -3.94 2.06
C THR A 43 14.38 -5.31 2.27
N PRO A 44 14.34 -5.83 3.50
CA PRO A 44 13.68 -7.10 3.81
C PRO A 44 12.14 -7.01 3.72
N PHE A 45 11.58 -5.82 3.90
CA PHE A 45 10.15 -5.54 3.79
C PHE A 45 9.89 -4.46 2.76
N VAL A 46 8.74 -4.55 2.10
CA VAL A 46 8.26 -3.60 1.10
C VAL A 46 6.88 -3.12 1.46
N PHE A 47 6.62 -1.83 1.25
CA PHE A 47 5.27 -1.25 1.33
C PHE A 47 4.74 -1.10 -0.10
N LEU A 48 3.71 -1.87 -0.43
CA LEU A 48 3.11 -1.87 -1.76
C LEU A 48 2.05 -0.77 -1.83
N ALA A 49 2.41 0.37 -2.41
CA ALA A 49 1.58 1.56 -2.47
C ALA A 49 1.53 2.17 -3.88
N ASP A 50 0.44 2.88 -4.16
CA ASP A 50 0.29 3.64 -5.39
C ASP A 50 1.09 4.94 -5.32
N VAL A 51 1.40 5.53 -6.49
CA VAL A 51 2.23 6.74 -6.58
C VAL A 51 1.56 7.99 -5.98
N ASP A 52 0.24 7.98 -5.90
CA ASP A 52 -0.59 9.02 -5.31
C ASP A 52 -0.96 8.73 -3.84
N PHE A 53 -0.45 7.63 -3.26
CA PHE A 53 -0.64 7.33 -1.85
C PHE A 53 0.25 8.23 -0.98
N LEU A 54 -0.39 9.04 -0.14
CA LEU A 54 0.30 9.94 0.79
C LEU A 54 0.39 9.30 2.19
N PRO A 55 1.58 8.83 2.63
CA PRO A 55 1.72 8.24 3.95
C PRO A 55 1.52 9.30 5.05
N MET A 56 0.87 8.91 6.15
CA MET A 56 0.77 9.78 7.31
C MET A 56 2.17 10.09 7.89
N PRO A 57 2.35 11.27 8.50
CA PRO A 57 3.58 11.58 9.23
C PRO A 57 3.90 10.47 10.26
N GLY A 58 5.15 10.01 10.25
CA GLY A 58 5.63 8.97 11.17
C GLY A 58 5.28 7.52 10.80
N LEU A 59 4.58 7.27 9.67
CA LEU A 59 4.25 5.90 9.24
C LEU A 59 5.49 5.00 9.09
N TYR A 60 6.57 5.54 8.52
CA TYR A 60 7.83 4.81 8.37
C TYR A 60 8.39 4.33 9.71
N GLU A 61 8.47 5.22 10.71
CA GLU A 61 8.99 4.86 12.04
C GLU A 61 8.05 3.88 12.77
N LEU A 62 6.73 4.02 12.59
CA LEU A 62 5.75 3.08 13.13
C LEU A 62 5.97 1.67 12.57
N ILE A 63 6.05 1.55 11.24
CA ILE A 63 6.29 0.27 10.55
C ILE A 63 7.64 -0.29 10.98
N ARG A 64 8.70 0.52 10.95
CA ARG A 64 10.06 0.08 11.32
C ARG A 64 10.10 -0.45 12.74
N LYS A 65 9.54 0.28 13.71
CA LYS A 65 9.46 -0.16 15.11
C LYS A 65 8.73 -1.48 15.24
N ARG A 66 7.62 -1.65 14.50
CA ARG A 66 6.84 -2.89 14.52
C ARG A 66 7.57 -4.06 13.89
N LEU A 67 8.28 -3.85 12.79
CA LEU A 67 9.07 -4.88 12.10
C LEU A 67 10.35 -5.26 12.85
N SER A 68 10.85 -4.39 13.74
CA SER A 68 12.00 -4.68 14.61
C SER A 68 11.62 -5.39 15.92
N SER A 69 10.34 -5.65 16.17
CA SER A 69 9.91 -6.39 17.38
C SER A 69 10.24 -7.88 17.28
N ASP A 70 10.35 -8.56 18.42
CA ASP A 70 10.59 -10.02 18.50
C ASP A 70 9.40 -10.89 18.04
N LEU A 71 8.30 -10.28 17.61
CA LEU A 71 7.11 -11.00 17.17
C LEU A 71 7.34 -11.71 15.83
N PRO A 72 6.85 -12.94 15.64
CA PRO A 72 6.94 -13.63 14.36
C PRO A 72 6.30 -12.83 13.23
N LEU A 73 7.07 -12.58 12.17
CA LEU A 73 6.63 -11.85 10.96
C LEU A 73 6.38 -12.77 9.76
N LYS A 74 6.89 -14.01 9.80
CA LYS A 74 6.74 -14.99 8.73
C LYS A 74 5.28 -15.27 8.43
N GLY A 75 4.92 -15.24 7.15
CA GLY A 75 3.56 -15.48 6.66
C GLY A 75 2.56 -14.37 6.97
N LYS A 76 3.03 -13.17 7.34
CA LYS A 76 2.16 -12.03 7.65
C LYS A 76 2.27 -10.91 6.60
N ALA A 77 1.11 -10.31 6.33
CA ALA A 77 0.98 -9.04 5.64
C ALA A 77 0.36 -8.04 6.61
N PHE A 78 0.96 -6.87 6.75
CA PHE A 78 0.43 -5.80 7.59
C PHE A 78 -0.38 -4.85 6.74
N VAL A 79 -1.68 -4.75 7.00
CA VAL A 79 -2.57 -3.82 6.31
C VAL A 79 -2.33 -2.41 6.83
N VAL A 80 -2.19 -1.46 5.91
CA VAL A 80 -2.18 -0.02 6.18
C VAL A 80 -3.53 0.55 5.73
N PRO A 81 -4.41 0.96 6.66
CA PRO A 81 -5.72 1.50 6.32
C PRO A 81 -5.60 2.80 5.51
N ALA A 82 -6.43 2.93 4.49
CA ALA A 82 -6.41 4.04 3.54
C ALA A 82 -7.67 4.90 3.64
N PHE A 83 -7.46 6.20 3.41
CA PHE A 83 -8.48 7.25 3.47
C PHE A 83 -8.26 8.24 2.34
N GLU A 84 -9.32 8.94 1.94
CA GLU A 84 -9.28 9.98 0.91
C GLU A 84 -10.04 11.22 1.37
N SER A 85 -9.57 12.40 0.96
CA SER A 85 -10.25 13.67 1.23
C SER A 85 -11.48 13.83 0.34
N LYS A 86 -12.60 14.27 0.91
CA LYS A 86 -13.77 14.69 0.13
C LYS A 86 -13.49 16.04 -0.51
N GLY A 87 -13.10 16.02 -1.78
CA GLY A 87 -12.86 17.21 -2.60
C GLY A 87 -11.39 17.43 -2.97
N TYR A 88 -11.17 17.95 -4.17
CA TYR A 88 -9.87 18.05 -4.86
C TYR A 88 -8.85 19.03 -4.21
N ARG A 89 -9.13 19.60 -3.04
CA ARG A 89 -8.41 20.78 -2.51
C ARG A 89 -8.10 20.78 -1.01
N SER A 90 -8.44 19.75 -0.24
CA SER A 90 -7.98 19.70 1.15
C SER A 90 -6.54 19.16 1.19
N SER A 91 -5.58 20.06 1.34
CA SER A 91 -4.15 19.76 1.50
C SER A 91 -3.78 19.37 2.93
N VAL A 92 -4.76 19.21 3.83
CA VAL A 92 -4.52 18.92 5.23
C VAL A 92 -4.39 17.41 5.41
N VAL A 93 -3.18 16.96 5.69
CA VAL A 93 -2.89 15.57 6.09
C VAL A 93 -2.98 15.51 7.61
N PRO A 94 -3.81 14.63 8.19
CA PRO A 94 -3.89 14.50 9.63
C PRO A 94 -2.54 14.06 10.20
N ALA A 95 -2.09 14.73 11.26
CA ALA A 95 -0.82 14.43 11.92
C ALA A 95 -0.91 13.20 12.83
N SER A 96 -2.13 12.79 13.20
CA SER A 96 -2.37 11.65 14.08
C SER A 96 -3.67 10.92 13.75
N LYS A 97 -3.79 9.69 14.27
CA LYS A 97 -5.05 8.93 14.20
C LYS A 97 -6.21 9.69 14.86
N ALA A 98 -5.99 10.38 15.97
CA ALA A 98 -7.04 11.14 16.65
C ALA A 98 -7.60 12.26 15.76
N GLU A 99 -6.72 13.01 15.09
CA GLU A 99 -7.12 14.05 14.14
C GLU A 99 -7.83 13.46 12.92
N LEU A 100 -7.32 12.34 12.38
CA LEU A 100 -7.97 11.61 11.29
C LEU A 100 -9.39 11.16 11.67
N LEU A 101 -9.62 10.70 12.91
CA LEU A 101 -10.96 10.34 13.38
C LEU A 101 -11.91 11.54 13.43
N VAL A 102 -11.43 12.71 13.87
CA VAL A 102 -12.22 13.96 13.84
C VAL A 102 -12.57 14.36 12.41
N MET A 103 -11.63 14.22 11.47
CA MET A 103 -11.88 14.50 10.04
C MET A 103 -12.87 13.50 9.43
N LEU A 104 -12.83 12.23 9.84
CA LEU A 104 -13.82 11.22 9.43
C LEU A 104 -15.21 11.56 9.96
N ASP A 105 -15.34 11.90 11.25
CA ASP A 105 -16.62 12.23 11.87
C ASP A 105 -17.26 13.51 11.30
N SER A 106 -16.41 14.48 10.91
CA SER A 106 -16.86 15.70 10.23
C SER A 106 -17.08 15.53 8.72
N GLY A 107 -16.81 14.34 8.16
CA GLY A 107 -17.00 14.04 6.74
C GLY A 107 -15.98 14.72 5.80
N GLN A 108 -14.89 15.27 6.33
CA GLN A 108 -13.82 15.87 5.52
C GLN A 108 -12.99 14.82 4.77
N VAL A 109 -12.88 13.63 5.34
CA VAL A 109 -12.26 12.46 4.72
C VAL A 109 -13.20 11.28 4.81
N GLN A 110 -12.97 10.27 3.98
CA GLN A 110 -13.67 9.00 4.01
C GLN A 110 -12.72 7.83 3.83
N ILE A 111 -13.24 6.62 4.01
CA ILE A 111 -12.51 5.40 3.63
C ILE A 111 -12.20 5.48 2.13
N PHE A 112 -10.99 5.09 1.74
CA PHE A 112 -10.56 5.16 0.34
C PHE A 112 -11.55 4.45 -0.58
N ARG A 113 -11.93 5.12 -1.68
CA ARG A 113 -12.92 4.65 -2.67
C ARG A 113 -14.27 4.24 -2.08
N GLN A 114 -14.66 4.70 -0.88
CA GLN A 114 -15.90 4.29 -0.23
C GLN A 114 -17.14 4.45 -1.13
N ASP A 115 -17.24 5.55 -1.85
CA ASP A 115 -18.39 5.87 -2.71
C ASP A 115 -18.39 5.13 -4.07
N VAL A 116 -17.27 4.48 -4.43
CA VAL A 116 -17.09 3.84 -5.75
C VAL A 116 -16.93 2.32 -5.63
N TRP A 117 -16.14 1.86 -4.67
CA TRP A 117 -15.75 0.46 -4.51
C TRP A 117 -15.36 0.12 -3.06
N ILE A 118 -16.32 0.20 -2.14
CA ILE A 118 -16.07 -0.11 -0.72
C ILE A 118 -15.59 -1.55 -0.48
N GLN A 119 -15.97 -2.50 -1.34
CA GLN A 119 -15.56 -3.91 -1.21
C GLN A 119 -14.03 -4.06 -1.26
N GLY A 120 -13.35 -3.16 -2.00
CA GLY A 120 -11.90 -3.04 -2.04
C GLY A 120 -11.23 -2.96 -0.68
N HIS A 121 -11.88 -2.35 0.32
CA HIS A 121 -11.27 -2.08 1.62
C HIS A 121 -12.10 -2.57 2.81
N ALA A 122 -13.35 -3.00 2.61
CA ALA A 122 -14.29 -3.36 3.67
C ALA A 122 -13.76 -4.40 4.67
N SER A 123 -12.95 -5.37 4.21
CA SER A 123 -12.38 -6.41 5.08
C SER A 123 -11.44 -5.86 6.17
N THR A 124 -10.94 -4.62 6.01
CA THR A 124 -10.15 -3.93 7.04
C THR A 124 -10.90 -3.80 8.36
N ASP A 125 -12.24 -3.83 8.36
CA ASP A 125 -13.09 -3.60 9.55
C ASP A 125 -12.76 -2.24 10.17
N TYR A 126 -13.20 -1.17 9.50
CA TYR A 126 -12.90 0.19 9.90
C TYR A 126 -13.54 0.54 11.25
N ASP A 127 -14.68 -0.03 11.63
CA ASP A 127 -15.26 0.21 12.95
C ASP A 127 -14.35 -0.30 14.06
N ARG A 128 -13.84 -1.53 13.92
CA ARG A 128 -12.82 -2.06 14.83
C ARG A 128 -11.54 -1.26 14.77
N TRP A 129 -11.09 -0.87 13.57
CA TRP A 129 -9.90 -0.03 13.41
C TRP A 129 -10.04 1.26 14.22
N ARG A 130 -11.17 1.96 14.14
CA ARG A 130 -11.39 3.23 14.85
C ARG A 130 -11.25 3.05 16.37
N ALA A 131 -11.79 1.97 16.92
CA ALA A 131 -11.82 1.71 18.36
C ALA A 131 -10.50 1.21 18.96
N THR A 132 -9.63 0.56 18.18
CA THR A 132 -8.41 -0.08 18.70
C THR A 132 -7.16 0.80 18.55
N GLN A 133 -6.19 0.63 19.45
CA GLN A 133 -4.82 1.13 19.28
C GLN A 133 -3.81 0.02 18.96
N THR A 134 -4.26 -1.23 19.00
CA THR A 134 -3.42 -2.42 18.73
C THR A 134 -3.82 -3.07 17.42
N GLU A 135 -2.85 -3.77 16.82
CA GLU A 135 -3.07 -4.62 15.66
C GLU A 135 -4.16 -5.68 15.90
N TYR A 136 -4.82 -6.08 14.82
CA TYR A 136 -5.78 -7.17 14.81
C TYR A 136 -5.72 -7.92 13.48
N SER A 137 -6.15 -9.18 13.50
CA SER A 137 -6.23 -9.99 12.29
C SER A 137 -7.41 -9.58 11.44
N VAL A 138 -7.15 -9.42 10.14
CA VAL A 138 -8.15 -9.22 9.09
C VAL A 138 -8.33 -10.53 8.35
N THR A 139 -9.58 -10.93 8.10
CA THR A 139 -9.89 -12.07 7.24
C THR A 139 -9.99 -11.59 5.80
N TRP A 140 -9.17 -12.13 4.91
CA TRP A 140 -9.26 -11.81 3.48
C TRP A 140 -10.61 -12.25 2.92
N ARG A 141 -11.17 -11.45 2.01
CA ARG A 141 -12.38 -11.77 1.24
C ARG A 141 -12.15 -11.40 -0.22
N THR A 142 -12.95 -11.98 -1.10
CA THR A 142 -13.03 -11.60 -2.50
C THR A 142 -13.13 -10.08 -2.64
N ASP A 143 -12.45 -9.53 -3.64
CA ASP A 143 -12.37 -8.09 -3.94
C ASP A 143 -11.56 -7.24 -2.96
N TYR A 144 -11.00 -7.81 -1.89
CA TYR A 144 -10.18 -7.05 -0.96
C TYR A 144 -8.81 -6.72 -1.53
N GLU A 145 -8.56 -5.43 -1.74
CA GLU A 145 -7.35 -4.84 -2.33
C GLU A 145 -6.63 -3.89 -1.34
N PRO A 146 -6.06 -4.40 -0.24
CA PRO A 146 -5.42 -3.56 0.77
C PRO A 146 -4.05 -3.03 0.34
N TYR A 147 -3.68 -1.88 0.88
CA TYR A 147 -2.28 -1.46 0.97
C TYR A 147 -1.60 -2.25 2.08
N VAL A 148 -0.47 -2.90 1.74
CA VAL A 148 0.19 -3.84 2.66
C VAL A 148 1.69 -3.65 2.73
N VAL A 149 2.22 -3.87 3.93
CA VAL A 149 3.63 -4.12 4.16
C VAL A 149 3.85 -5.63 4.26
N VAL A 150 4.75 -6.15 3.43
CA VAL A 150 5.01 -7.59 3.30
C VAL A 150 6.50 -7.88 3.30
N ALA A 151 6.88 -9.10 3.71
CA ALA A 151 8.23 -9.58 3.56
C ALA A 151 8.54 -9.78 2.07
N ARG A 152 9.63 -9.15 1.59
CA ARG A 152 9.98 -9.13 0.16
C ARG A 152 10.21 -10.53 -0.40
N ASN A 153 10.89 -11.39 0.36
CA ASN A 153 11.19 -12.77 0.00
C ASN A 153 9.98 -13.72 0.04
N GLU A 154 8.89 -13.33 0.68
CA GLU A 154 7.63 -14.08 0.71
C GLU A 154 6.61 -13.55 -0.29
N THR A 155 6.93 -12.47 -0.99
CA THR A 155 6.06 -11.87 -2.02
C THR A 155 6.30 -12.59 -3.34
N PRO A 156 5.31 -13.32 -3.89
CA PRO A 156 5.46 -13.97 -5.19
C PRO A 156 5.58 -12.91 -6.30
N PRO A 157 6.30 -13.20 -7.40
CA PRO A 157 6.31 -12.33 -8.55
C PRO A 157 4.91 -12.17 -9.13
N TYR A 158 4.59 -10.97 -9.58
CA TYR A 158 3.33 -10.69 -10.26
C TYR A 158 3.35 -11.33 -11.66
N ASP A 159 2.26 -11.96 -12.07
CA ASP A 159 2.17 -12.54 -13.41
C ASP A 159 2.04 -11.43 -14.46
N ASN A 160 3.05 -11.32 -15.33
CA ASN A 160 3.17 -10.28 -16.35
C ASN A 160 2.08 -10.36 -17.43
N ARG A 161 1.34 -11.47 -17.53
CA ARG A 161 0.24 -11.62 -18.49
C ARG A 161 -0.98 -10.77 -18.12
N PHE A 162 -1.09 -10.33 -16.86
CA PHE A 162 -2.16 -9.43 -16.42
C PHE A 162 -1.71 -7.97 -16.56
N LEU A 163 -2.41 -7.24 -17.43
CA LEU A 163 -2.01 -5.91 -17.93
C LEU A 163 -3.01 -4.79 -17.53
N SER A 164 -3.96 -5.08 -16.65
CA SER A 164 -4.99 -4.15 -16.18
C SER A 164 -5.35 -4.39 -14.70
N VAL A 165 -5.98 -3.40 -14.06
CA VAL A 165 -6.47 -3.42 -12.65
C VAL A 165 -7.70 -4.34 -12.48
N VAL A 166 -7.63 -5.55 -13.00
CA VAL A 166 -8.71 -6.53 -12.81
C VAL A 166 -8.07 -7.79 -12.24
N VAL A 167 -8.00 -7.77 -10.90
CA VAL A 167 -7.71 -8.89 -10.02
C VAL A 167 -6.25 -9.41 -10.08
N ASN A 168 -5.45 -9.06 -9.07
CA ASN A 168 -4.30 -9.88 -8.71
C ASN A 168 -4.84 -11.18 -8.06
N VAL A 169 -5.12 -12.21 -8.87
CA VAL A 169 -5.40 -13.54 -8.33
C VAL A 169 -4.07 -14.13 -7.85
N VAL A 170 -3.77 -13.99 -6.57
CA VAL A 170 -2.72 -14.81 -5.94
C VAL A 170 -3.35 -16.18 -5.68
N VAL A 171 -3.20 -17.10 -6.63
CA VAL A 171 -3.54 -18.52 -6.39
C VAL A 171 -2.50 -19.07 -5.42
N ARG A 172 -2.85 -19.13 -4.12
CA ARG A 172 -2.15 -20.03 -3.20
C ARG A 172 -2.57 -21.45 -3.57
N HIS A 173 -1.72 -22.18 -4.30
CA HIS A 173 -1.83 -23.62 -4.34
C HIS A 173 -1.56 -24.14 -2.93
N HIS A 174 -2.62 -24.47 -2.19
CA HIS A 174 -2.52 -25.38 -1.06
C HIS A 174 -2.18 -26.76 -1.64
N GLN A 175 -0.89 -27.04 -1.79
CA GLN A 175 -0.40 -28.41 -1.79
C GLN A 175 -0.43 -28.87 -0.32
N GLY A 176 -1.60 -29.30 0.14
CA GLY A 176 -1.62 -30.45 1.02
C GLY A 176 -1.47 -31.69 0.14
N TRP A 177 -0.74 -32.70 0.60
CA TRP A 177 -0.94 -34.15 0.45
C TRP A 177 0.40 -34.83 0.80
N CYS A 178 0.32 -35.73 1.80
CA CYS A 178 1.35 -36.53 2.47
C CYS A 178 2.10 -35.85 3.63
#